data_AF-T1C838-F1
#
_entry.id   AF-T1C838-F1
#
_cell.length_a   1.000
_cell.length_b   1.000
_cell.length_c   1.000
_cell.angle_alpha   90.00
_cell.angle_beta   90.00
_cell.angle_gamma   90.00
#
_symmetry.space_group_name_H-M   'P 1'
#
loop_
_entity.id
_entity.type
_entity.pdbx_description
1 polymer ?
#
loop_
_entity_poly.entity_id
_entity_poly.type
_entity_poly.pdbx_seq_one_letter_code
_entity_poly.pdbx_strand_id
1 'polypeptide(L)'
;MDEGNKINTASVPYRFLRSALNSEPLTIYGDGTQSRDFIYIKDCVSGIIRAFENGRTGETYNIGTGTSTSYNDLAKTILKVTKSNSRIKYIENPLKYY
;
A
#
# COMPACT_ATOMS: atom_id res chain seq x y z
N MET A 1 11.35 -6.19 -26.55
CA MET A 1 10.16 -5.70 -25.82
C MET A 1 10.10 -6.53 -24.56
N ASP A 2 10.54 -5.95 -23.45
CA ASP A 2 10.87 -6.66 -22.21
C ASP A 2 9.62 -6.79 -21.32
N GLU A 3 9.17 -8.03 -21.12
CA GLU A 3 8.06 -8.39 -20.23
C GLU A 3 8.43 -8.33 -18.72
N GLY A 4 9.69 -7.96 -18.39
CA GLY A 4 10.22 -7.94 -17.02
C GLY A 4 9.67 -6.86 -16.07
N ASN A 5 8.88 -5.90 -16.55
CA ASN A 5 8.58 -4.67 -15.78
C ASN A 5 7.24 -4.67 -15.00
N LYS A 6 6.43 -5.74 -15.07
CA LYS A 6 5.10 -5.77 -14.41
C LYS A 6 5.15 -5.95 -12.89
N ILE A 7 6.24 -6.49 -12.33
CA ILE A 7 6.39 -6.62 -10.87
C ILE A 7 6.64 -5.24 -10.21
N ASN A 8 7.19 -4.29 -10.96
CA ASN A 8 7.51 -2.95 -10.45
C ASN A 8 6.28 -2.01 -10.40
N THR A 9 5.14 -2.42 -10.97
CA THR A 9 3.90 -1.63 -11.01
C THR A 9 2.89 -2.02 -9.92
N ALA A 10 3.17 -3.06 -9.13
CA ALA A 10 2.23 -3.55 -8.14
C ALA A 10 2.26 -2.72 -6.84
N SER A 11 1.09 -2.54 -6.22
CA SER A 11 0.96 -1.77 -4.97
C SER A 11 1.80 -2.38 -3.84
N VAL A 12 2.27 -1.52 -2.92
CA VAL A 12 3.10 -1.96 -1.78
C VAL A 12 2.39 -3.03 -0.91
N PRO A 13 1.09 -2.91 -0.57
CA PRO A 13 0.39 -3.96 0.17
C PRO A 13 0.42 -5.31 -0.55
N TYR A 14 0.19 -5.33 -1.88
CA TYR A 14 0.24 -6.57 -2.66
C TYR A 14 1.65 -7.18 -2.67
N ARG A 15 2.68 -6.36 -2.91
CA ARG A 15 4.07 -6.83 -2.95
C ARG A 15 4.49 -7.45 -1.63
N PHE A 16 4.16 -6.80 -0.51
CA PHE A 16 4.49 -7.33 0.82
C PHE A 16 3.72 -8.61 1.13
N LEU A 17 2.43 -8.67 0.79
CA LEU A 17 1.62 -9.87 0.98
C LEU A 17 2.19 -11.06 0.18
N ARG A 18 2.52 -10.84 -1.10
CA ARG A 18 3.13 -11.86 -1.96
C ARG A 18 4.45 -12.36 -1.39
N SER A 19 5.34 -11.45 -0.97
CA SER A 19 6.62 -11.83 -0.38
C SER A 19 6.44 -12.62 0.93
N ALA A 20 5.53 -12.18 1.81
CA ALA A 20 5.25 -12.87 3.06
C ALA A 20 4.73 -14.30 2.84
N LEU A 21 3.81 -14.48 1.88
CA LEU A 21 3.24 -15.79 1.53
C LEU A 21 4.26 -16.73 0.86
N ASN A 22 5.25 -16.18 0.17
CA ASN A 22 6.31 -16.94 -0.50
C ASN A 22 7.57 -17.12 0.35
N SER A 23 7.56 -16.70 1.63
CA SER A 23 8.75 -16.69 2.49
C SER A 23 9.93 -15.87 1.93
N GLU A 24 9.64 -14.87 1.10
CA GLU A 24 10.60 -13.93 0.55
C GLU A 24 10.72 -12.67 1.43
N PRO A 25 11.86 -11.96 1.43
CA PRO A 25 12.00 -10.72 2.18
C PRO A 25 11.06 -9.61 1.69
N LEU A 26 10.45 -8.89 2.62
CA LEU A 26 9.68 -7.67 2.32
C LEU A 26 10.67 -6.54 2.06
N THR A 27 10.75 -6.10 0.81
CA THR A 27 11.70 -5.05 0.40
C THR A 27 11.11 -3.66 0.60
N ILE A 28 11.72 -2.87 1.50
CA ILE A 28 11.38 -1.47 1.74
C ILE A 28 12.48 -0.59 1.13
N TYR A 29 12.10 0.40 0.34
CA TYR A 29 13.02 1.42 -0.15
C TYR A 29 13.15 2.54 0.88
N GLY A 30 14.37 2.99 1.18
CA GLY A 30 14.63 3.93 2.27
C GLY A 30 14.50 3.29 3.64
N ASP A 31 14.05 4.06 4.63
CA ASP A 31 13.96 3.65 6.04
C ASP A 31 12.57 3.13 6.47
N GLY A 32 11.58 3.16 5.57
CA GLY A 32 10.23 2.69 5.84
C GLY A 32 9.34 3.69 6.59
N THR A 33 9.84 4.91 6.87
CA THR A 33 9.08 5.97 7.55
C THR A 33 8.06 6.66 6.64
N GLN A 34 8.21 6.51 5.32
CA GLN A 34 7.22 6.98 4.37
C GLN A 34 5.87 6.32 4.64
N SER A 35 4.82 7.12 4.49
CA SER A 35 3.48 6.74 4.90
C SER A 35 2.44 7.10 3.86
N ARG A 36 1.34 6.35 3.83
CA ARG A 36 0.21 6.55 2.93
C ARG A 36 -1.10 6.25 3.67
N ASP A 37 -2.17 6.89 3.22
CA ASP A 37 -3.54 6.55 3.61
C ASP A 37 -3.99 5.36 2.74
N PHE A 38 -4.06 4.18 3.35
CA PHE A 38 -4.57 2.97 2.69
C PHE A 38 -6.03 2.77 3.06
N ILE A 39 -6.91 2.76 2.05
CA ILE A 39 -8.35 2.55 2.23
C ILE A 39 -8.76 1.14 1.80
N TYR A 40 -9.61 0.50 2.60
CA TYR A 40 -10.21 -0.79 2.24
C TYR A 40 -11.29 -0.61 1.17
N ILE A 41 -11.37 -1.55 0.22
CA ILE A 41 -12.20 -1.38 -0.98
C ILE A 41 -13.69 -1.18 -0.67
N LYS A 42 -14.22 -1.82 0.38
CA LYS A 42 -15.63 -1.63 0.77
C LYS A 42 -15.91 -0.21 1.27
N ASP A 43 -14.96 0.40 1.97
CA ASP A 43 -15.10 1.76 2.47
C ASP A 43 -14.99 2.77 1.32
N CYS A 44 -14.09 2.52 0.36
CA CYS A 44 -13.99 3.31 -0.87
C CYS A 44 -15.30 3.28 -1.66
N VAL A 45 -15.86 2.09 -1.91
CA VAL A 45 -17.14 1.93 -2.62
C VAL A 45 -18.29 2.60 -1.86
N SER A 46 -18.36 2.42 -0.54
CA SER A 46 -19.34 3.09 0.32
C SER A 46 -19.23 4.62 0.22
N GLY A 47 -18.02 5.17 0.24
CA GLY A 47 -17.77 6.60 0.06
C GLY A 47 -18.25 7.11 -1.30
N ILE A 48 -18.00 6.35 -2.37
CA ILE A 48 -18.43 6.71 -3.73
C ILE A 48 -19.96 6.73 -3.82
N ILE A 49 -20.65 5.72 -3.28
CA ILE A 49 -22.11 5.66 -3.27
C ILE A 49 -22.69 6.86 -2.51
N ARG A 50 -22.13 7.19 -1.34
CA ARG A 50 -22.58 8.35 -0.55
C ARG A 50 -22.39 9.67 -1.28
N ALA A 51 -21.25 9.85 -1.95
CA ALA A 51 -20.97 11.03 -2.76
C ALA A 51 -21.90 11.13 -3.97
N PHE A 52 -22.26 10.01 -4.58
CA PHE A 52 -23.23 9.96 -5.67
C PHE A 52 -24.64 10.35 -5.21
N GLU A 53 -25.11 9.81 -4.07
CA GLU A 53 -26.47 10.03 -3.57
C GLU A 53 -26.67 11.41 -2.93
N ASN A 54 -25.64 11.95 -2.26
CA ASN A 54 -25.76 13.14 -1.43
C ASN A 54 -24.83 14.29 -1.84
N GLY A 55 -24.01 14.07 -2.87
CA GLY A 55 -23.07 15.07 -3.36
C GLY A 55 -23.75 16.23 -4.08
N ARG A 56 -22.99 17.33 -4.22
CA ARG A 56 -23.42 18.51 -4.98
C ARG A 56 -22.72 18.52 -6.34
N THR A 57 -23.46 18.90 -7.38
CA THR A 57 -22.91 19.01 -8.73
C THR A 57 -21.76 20.01 -8.75
N GLY A 58 -20.63 19.61 -9.35
CA GLY A 58 -19.43 20.45 -9.45
C GLY A 58 -18.49 20.38 -8.25
N GLU A 59 -18.86 19.70 -7.16
CA GLU A 59 -18.01 19.55 -5.98
C GLU A 59 -17.07 18.34 -6.09
N THR A 60 -15.96 18.40 -5.34
CA THR A 60 -14.98 17.31 -5.24
C THR A 60 -14.93 16.76 -3.82
N TYR A 61 -14.84 15.43 -3.68
CA TYR A 61 -14.83 14.75 -2.39
C TYR A 61 -13.61 13.83 -2.30
N ASN A 62 -12.80 14.01 -1.25
CA ASN A 62 -11.72 13.08 -0.93
C ASN A 62 -12.28 11.89 -0.15
N ILE A 63 -12.00 10.68 -0.62
CA ILE A 63 -12.39 9.43 0.03
C ILE A 63 -11.12 8.71 0.48
N GLY A 64 -10.90 8.68 1.78
CA GLY A 64 -9.73 8.10 2.44
C GLY A 64 -10.06 7.75 3.89
N THR A 65 -9.13 7.13 4.60
CA THR A 65 -9.32 6.82 6.03
C THR A 65 -8.96 8.00 6.93
N GLY A 66 -8.22 8.99 6.42
CA GLY A 66 -7.63 10.06 7.22
C GLY A 66 -6.49 9.59 8.13
N THR A 67 -6.12 8.30 8.04
CA THR A 67 -5.11 7.67 8.88
C THR A 67 -3.88 7.34 8.05
N SER A 68 -2.75 7.96 8.39
CA SER A 68 -1.48 7.65 7.72
C SER A 68 -0.85 6.38 8.31
N THR A 69 -0.44 5.46 7.44
CA THR A 69 0.23 4.20 7.84
C THR A 69 1.62 4.15 7.21
N SER A 70 2.66 3.97 8.03
CA SER A 70 4.03 3.82 7.54
C SER A 70 4.24 2.48 6.84
N TYR A 71 5.23 2.39 5.95
CA TYR A 71 5.58 1.11 5.32
C TYR A 71 6.10 0.10 6.34
N ASN A 72 6.75 0.57 7.41
CA ASN A 72 7.14 -0.27 8.55
C ASN A 72 5.91 -0.89 9.25
N ASP A 73 4.86 -0.11 9.49
CA ASP A 73 3.65 -0.61 10.15
C ASP A 73 2.83 -1.52 9.24
N LEU A 74 2.76 -1.20 7.95
CA LEU A 74 2.16 -2.07 6.94
C LEU A 74 2.88 -3.44 6.88
N ALA A 75 4.22 -3.44 6.84
CA ALA A 75 5.02 -4.66 6.81
C ALA A 75 4.80 -5.51 8.08
N LYS A 76 4.84 -4.90 9.27
CA LYS A 76 4.55 -5.56 10.55
C LYS A 76 3.16 -6.18 10.56
N THR A 77 2.16 -5.44 10.08
CA THR A 77 0.77 -5.91 9.99
C THR A 77 0.66 -7.13 9.09
N ILE A 78 1.27 -7.08 7.90
CA ILE A 78 1.25 -8.18 6.92
C ILE A 78 1.95 -9.43 7.49
N LEU A 79 3.13 -9.29 8.09
CA LEU A 79 3.83 -10.42 8.72
C LEU A 79 2.99 -11.06 9.83
N LYS A 80 2.34 -10.24 10.66
CA LYS A 80 1.46 -10.70 11.74
C LYS A 80 0.26 -11.50 11.22
N VAL A 81 -0.47 -10.98 10.22
CA VAL A 81 -1.68 -11.65 9.71
C VAL A 81 -1.37 -12.89 8.87
N THR A 82 -0.23 -12.90 8.18
CA THR A 82 0.23 -14.07 7.41
C THR A 82 0.95 -15.10 8.27
N LYS A 83 1.31 -14.76 9.52
CA LYS A 83 2.19 -15.55 10.40
C LYS A 83 3.53 -15.89 9.73
N SER A 84 4.01 -15.02 8.84
CA SER A 84 5.25 -15.23 8.09
C SER A 84 6.47 -14.83 8.93
N ASN A 85 7.54 -15.60 8.79
CA ASN A 85 8.86 -15.30 9.36
C ASN A 85 9.77 -14.56 8.36
N SER A 86 9.23 -14.08 7.24
CA SER A 86 9.97 -13.27 6.27
C SER A 86 10.61 -12.05 6.94
N ARG A 87 11.87 -11.79 6.60
CA ARG A 87 12.60 -10.61 7.10
C ARG A 87 12.21 -9.37 6.29
N ILE A 88 12.35 -8.20 6.90
CA ILE A 88 12.28 -6.91 6.21
C ILE A 88 13.69 -6.58 5.71
N LYS A 89 13.81 -6.24 4.42
CA LYS A 89 15.05 -5.81 3.79
C LYS A 89 14.91 -4.35 3.37
N TYR A 90 15.73 -3.49 3.96
CA TYR A 90 15.84 -2.09 3.56
C TYR A 90 16.87 -1.96 2.44
N ILE A 91 16.51 -1.22 1.39
CA ILE A 91 17.40 -0.90 0.27
C ILE A 91 17.36 0.60 -0.02
N GLU A 92 18.47 1.14 -0.51
CA GLU A 92 18.53 2.55 -0.91
C GLU A 92 17.43 2.85 -1.94
N ASN A 93 16.78 4.01 -1.79
CA ASN A 93 15.76 4.41 -2.76
C ASN A 93 16.46 4.84 -4.06
N PRO A 94 16.28 4.11 -5.18
CA PRO A 94 16.91 4.47 -6.44
C PRO A 94 16.33 5.77 -7.04
N LEU A 95 15.18 6.24 -6.53
CA LEU A 95 14.54 7.47 -6.96
C LEU A 95 14.98 8.63 -6.06
N LYS A 96 15.74 9.56 -6.62
CA LYS A 96 16.25 10.76 -5.92
C LYS A 96 15.18 11.74 -5.42
N TYR A 97 13.92 11.60 -5.83
CA TYR A 97 12.86 12.59 -5.61
C TYR A 97 11.59 12.02 -4.96
N TYR A 98 11.65 10.81 -4.39
CA TYR A 98 10.52 10.16 -3.71
C TYR A 98 10.93 9.52 -2.39
#